data_AF-A0A0V1KQI8-F1
#
_entry.id   AF-A0A0V1KQI8-F1
#
_cell.length_a   1.000
_cell.length_b   1.000
_cell.length_c   1.000
_cell.angle_alpha   90.00
_cell.angle_beta   90.00
_cell.angle_gamma   90.00
#
_symmetry.space_group_name_H-M   'P 1'
#
loop_
_entity.id
_entity.type
_entity.pdbx_description
1 polymer ?
#
loop_
_entity_poly.entity_id
_entity_poly.type
_entity_poly.pdbx_seq_one_letter_code
_entity_poly.pdbx_strand_id
1 'polypeptide(L)'
;MKKGVKAQKAAKSGDHKRRHPRKKSFASYIYMVLKQIHPYIGISNRAMSIMDSFVYDIFDRLAVEASRLANYSQRTTITSREIQAAVRLLLPGELSKHAVSEGTKAISKYMNGKVKRLHRYRAGTVALREIRRYQKSTELLISKQPFQRLVREVAQEDFRKERFKKKFGKLLQN
;
A
#
# COMPACT_ATOMS: atom_id res chain seq x y z
N MET A 1 -71.35 -16.13 26.68
CA MET A 1 -71.12 -14.68 26.89
C MET A 1 -69.61 -14.43 27.03
N LYS A 2 -69.10 -13.41 26.32
CA LYS A 2 -67.93 -12.54 26.60
C LYS A 2 -66.56 -13.23 26.86
N LYS A 3 -65.66 -13.23 25.86
CA LYS A 3 -64.59 -12.23 25.54
C LYS A 3 -63.29 -12.45 26.34
N GLY A 4 -62.26 -12.91 25.65
CA GLY A 4 -60.86 -12.85 26.08
C GLY A 4 -59.96 -12.53 24.88
N VAL A 5 -59.99 -11.28 24.44
CA VAL A 5 -59.13 -10.80 23.35
C VAL A 5 -57.72 -10.61 23.90
N LYS A 6 -56.75 -11.39 23.40
CA LYS A 6 -55.32 -11.13 23.63
C LYS A 6 -54.97 -9.77 23.01
N ALA A 7 -54.62 -8.81 23.86
CA ALA A 7 -54.05 -7.55 23.44
C ALA A 7 -52.66 -7.79 22.81
N GLN A 8 -52.58 -7.64 21.49
CA GLN A 8 -51.30 -7.49 20.79
C GLN A 8 -50.69 -6.14 21.22
N LYS A 9 -49.55 -6.19 21.90
CA LYS A 9 -48.72 -5.01 22.11
C LYS A 9 -48.16 -4.59 20.75
N ALA A 10 -48.76 -3.56 20.15
CA ALA A 10 -48.20 -2.92 18.96
C ALA A 10 -46.85 -2.31 19.34
N ALA A 11 -45.77 -2.92 18.84
CA ALA A 11 -44.46 -2.29 18.85
C ALA A 11 -44.56 -1.02 17.99
N LYS A 12 -44.46 0.15 18.61
CA LYS A 12 -44.28 1.41 17.88
C LYS A 12 -43.01 1.25 17.05
N SER A 13 -43.18 1.14 15.74
CA SER A 13 -42.10 1.23 14.77
C SER A 13 -41.39 2.56 14.99
N GLY A 14 -40.19 2.48 15.57
CA GLY A 14 -39.33 3.63 15.75
C GLY A 14 -39.08 4.26 14.39
N ASP A 15 -39.54 5.50 14.24
CA ASP A 15 -39.29 6.35 13.08
C ASP A 15 -37.78 6.54 12.96
N HIS A 16 -37.13 5.68 12.17
CA HIS A 16 -35.74 5.83 11.81
C HIS A 16 -35.64 7.06 10.91
N LYS A 17 -35.46 8.24 11.53
CA LYS A 17 -35.11 9.49 10.86
C LYS A 17 -34.08 9.16 9.77
N ARG A 18 -34.53 9.25 8.52
CA ARG A 18 -33.71 8.97 7.34
C ARG A 18 -32.43 9.79 7.49
N ARG A 19 -31.29 9.10 7.64
CA ARG A 19 -29.98 9.76 7.77
C ARG A 19 -29.81 10.63 6.54
N HIS A 20 -29.78 11.95 6.73
CA HIS A 20 -29.50 12.86 5.63
C HIS A 20 -28.14 12.46 5.03
N PRO A 21 -28.04 12.28 3.71
CA PRO A 21 -26.75 12.00 3.08
C PRO A 21 -25.77 13.11 3.47
N ARG A 22 -24.62 12.74 4.03
CA ARG A 22 -23.59 13.69 4.42
C ARG A 22 -23.22 14.51 3.19
N LYS A 23 -23.31 15.85 3.29
CA LYS A 23 -22.80 16.74 2.25
C LYS A 23 -21.34 16.37 1.99
N LYS A 24 -21.00 16.13 0.72
CA LYS A 24 -19.61 15.95 0.31
C LYS A 24 -18.93 17.30 0.53
N SER A 25 -17.85 17.31 1.29
CA SER A 25 -17.08 18.50 1.68
C SER A 25 -15.61 18.14 1.67
N PHE A 26 -14.75 19.11 1.35
CA PHE A 26 -13.31 18.98 1.39
C PHE A 26 -12.72 19.13 2.79
N ALA A 27 -13.54 19.30 3.83
CA ALA A 27 -13.09 19.58 5.20
C ALA A 27 -12.02 18.61 5.73
N SER A 28 -12.16 17.31 5.45
CA SER A 28 -11.16 16.31 5.85
C SER A 28 -9.80 16.55 5.17
N TYR A 29 -9.80 16.86 3.88
CA TYR A 29 -8.57 17.09 3.11
C TYR A 29 -7.91 18.42 3.51
N ILE A 30 -8.71 19.47 3.70
CA ILE A 30 -8.24 20.77 4.19
C ILE A 30 -7.55 20.60 5.55
N TYR A 31 -8.15 19.82 6.45
CA TYR A 31 -7.55 19.52 7.75
C TYR A 31 -6.25 18.69 7.63
N MET A 32 -6.21 17.68 6.76
CA MET A 32 -4.99 16.90 6.51
C MET A 32 -3.84 17.77 6.01
N VAL A 33 -4.11 18.68 5.05
CA VAL A 33 -3.10 19.61 4.53
C VAL A 33 -2.66 20.59 5.61
N LEU A 34 -3.59 21.13 6.41
CA LEU A 34 -3.26 22.01 7.53
C LEU A 34 -2.30 21.34 8.52
N LYS A 35 -2.52 20.06 8.86
CA LYS A 35 -1.66 19.33 9.78
C LYS A 35 -0.29 18.99 9.22
N GLN A 36 -0.14 18.90 7.90
CA GLN A 36 1.17 18.76 7.26
C GLN A 36 2.03 20.02 7.39
N ILE A 37 1.40 21.20 7.34
CA ILE A 37 2.10 22.49 7.40
C ILE A 37 2.26 22.97 8.86
N HIS A 38 1.20 22.83 9.66
CA HIS A 38 1.14 23.30 11.06
C HIS A 38 0.48 22.25 11.97
N PRO A 39 1.25 21.32 12.56
CA PRO A 39 0.73 20.20 13.35
C PRO A 39 -0.12 20.62 14.56
N TYR A 40 0.23 21.72 15.22
CA TYR A 40 -0.39 22.15 16.48
C TYR A 40 -1.53 23.17 16.31
N ILE A 41 -1.72 23.73 15.11
CA ILE A 41 -2.76 24.74 14.85
C ILE A 41 -4.10 24.07 14.54
N GLY A 42 -5.18 24.63 15.09
CA GLY A 42 -6.56 24.25 14.79
C GLY A 42 -7.24 25.23 13.82
N ILE A 43 -8.33 24.80 13.19
CA ILE A 43 -9.13 25.62 12.28
C ILE A 43 -10.57 25.69 12.80
N SER A 44 -11.16 26.88 12.82
CA SER A 44 -12.55 27.08 13.26
C SER A 44 -13.55 26.58 12.21
N ASN A 45 -14.77 26.25 12.64
CA ASN A 45 -15.82 25.81 11.72
C ASN A 45 -16.16 26.86 10.65
N ARG A 46 -16.11 28.15 11.00
CA ARG A 46 -16.32 29.26 10.05
C ARG A 46 -15.19 29.32 9.03
N ALA A 47 -13.93 29.25 9.46
CA ALA A 47 -12.79 29.23 8.56
C ALA A 47 -12.81 27.98 7.65
N MET A 48 -13.20 26.83 8.19
CA MET A 48 -13.36 25.60 7.40
C MET A 48 -14.41 25.77 6.30
N SER A 49 -15.57 26.37 6.61
CA SER A 49 -16.61 26.61 5.60
C SER A 49 -16.13 27.56 4.50
N ILE A 50 -15.36 28.60 4.84
CA ILE A 50 -14.80 29.53 3.85
C ILE A 50 -13.82 28.80 2.93
N MET A 51 -12.94 27.98 3.50
CA MET A 51 -11.97 27.20 2.73
C MET A 51 -12.65 26.16 1.83
N ASP A 52 -13.70 25.49 2.30
CA ASP A 52 -14.46 24.53 1.51
C ASP A 52 -15.14 25.20 0.30
N SER A 53 -15.79 26.35 0.52
CA SER A 53 -16.38 27.16 -0.56
C SER A 53 -15.33 27.69 -1.54
N PHE A 54 -14.15 28.11 -1.06
CA PHE A 54 -13.05 28.54 -1.91
C PHE A 54 -12.58 27.43 -2.86
N VAL A 55 -12.47 26.19 -2.38
CA VAL A 55 -12.11 25.05 -3.22
C VAL A 55 -13.15 24.84 -4.34
N TYR A 56 -14.44 24.94 -4.03
CA TYR A 56 -15.49 24.82 -5.04
C TYR A 56 -15.45 25.96 -6.07
N ASP A 57 -15.25 27.21 -5.65
CA ASP A 57 -15.15 28.35 -6.58
C ASP A 57 -13.98 28.17 -7.57
N ILE A 58 -12.81 27.77 -7.09
CA ILE A 58 -11.66 27.50 -7.97
C ILE A 58 -11.91 26.29 -8.87
N PHE A 59 -12.54 25.24 -8.35
CA PHE A 59 -12.86 24.05 -9.13
C PHE A 59 -13.81 24.37 -10.28
N ASP A 60 -14.89 25.10 -10.02
CA ASP A 60 -15.87 25.47 -11.03
C ASP A 60 -15.25 26.37 -12.10
N ARG A 61 -14.44 27.36 -11.69
CA ARG A 61 -13.70 28.21 -12.65
C ARG A 61 -12.78 27.39 -13.55
N LEU A 62 -12.01 26.46 -12.97
CA LEU A 62 -11.12 25.59 -13.74
C LEU A 62 -11.89 24.67 -14.70
N ALA A 63 -12.99 24.08 -14.24
CA ALA A 63 -13.80 23.18 -15.05
C ALA A 63 -14.44 23.90 -16.25
N VAL A 64 -14.99 25.10 -16.02
CA VAL A 64 -15.57 25.93 -17.08
C VAL A 64 -14.50 26.30 -18.11
N GLU A 65 -13.34 26.77 -17.65
CA GLU A 65 -12.28 27.21 -18.57
C GLU A 65 -11.67 26.03 -19.35
N ALA A 66 -11.45 24.89 -18.70
CA ALA A 66 -10.98 23.68 -19.37
C ALA A 66 -12.01 23.14 -20.38
N SER A 67 -13.31 23.23 -20.08
CA SER A 67 -14.37 22.86 -21.01
C SER A 67 -14.38 23.77 -22.24
N ARG A 68 -14.22 25.09 -22.06
CA ARG A 68 -14.09 26.03 -23.18
C ARG A 68 -12.88 25.70 -24.05
N LEU A 69 -11.72 25.43 -23.45
CA LEU A 69 -10.49 25.05 -24.17
C LEU A 69 -10.64 23.73 -24.96
N ALA A 70 -11.35 22.75 -24.40
CA ALA A 70 -11.66 21.50 -25.10
C ALA A 70 -12.55 21.76 -26.33
N ASN A 71 -13.58 22.59 -26.17
CA ASN A 71 -14.49 22.98 -27.25
C ASN A 71 -13.78 23.76 -28.36
N TYR A 72 -12.88 24.69 -28.02
CA TYR A 72 -12.06 25.39 -29.02
C TYR A 72 -11.18 24.44 -29.84
N SER A 73 -10.68 23.38 -29.18
CA SER A 73 -9.86 22.35 -29.81
C SER A 73 -10.68 21.26 -30.52
N GLN A 74 -12.02 21.41 -30.59
CA GLN A 74 -12.96 20.43 -31.15
C GLN A 74 -12.84 19.03 -30.51
N ARG A 75 -12.56 18.99 -29.19
CA ARG A 75 -12.46 17.75 -28.42
C ARG A 75 -13.62 17.63 -27.45
N THR A 76 -14.20 16.43 -27.38
CA THR A 76 -15.25 16.09 -26.41
C THR A 76 -14.71 15.62 -25.06
N THR A 77 -13.38 15.43 -24.97
CA THR A 77 -12.71 14.91 -23.78
C THR A 77 -11.78 15.97 -23.20
N ILE A 78 -11.98 16.33 -21.93
CA ILE A 78 -11.08 17.21 -21.19
C ILE A 78 -9.86 16.39 -20.76
N THR A 79 -8.68 16.72 -21.29
CA THR A 79 -7.41 16.08 -20.93
C THR A 79 -6.65 16.92 -19.91
N SER A 80 -5.55 16.38 -19.37
CA SER A 80 -4.65 17.12 -18.48
C SER A 80 -4.09 18.38 -19.13
N ARG A 81 -4.02 18.45 -20.47
CA ARG A 81 -3.54 19.62 -21.21
C ARG A 81 -4.50 20.81 -21.08
N GLU A 82 -5.81 20.58 -21.22
CA GLU A 82 -6.81 21.65 -21.09
C GLU A 82 -6.87 22.14 -19.63
N ILE A 83 -6.74 21.24 -18.65
CA ILE A 83 -6.63 21.63 -17.24
C ILE A 83 -5.35 22.46 -16.99
N GLN A 84 -4.20 22.03 -17.52
CA GLN A 84 -2.94 22.75 -17.34
C GLN A 84 -2.97 24.14 -17.98
N ALA A 85 -3.60 24.28 -19.15
CA ALA A 85 -3.82 25.57 -19.80
C ALA A 85 -4.79 26.45 -19.01
N ALA A 86 -5.91 25.89 -18.51
CA ALA A 86 -6.87 26.61 -17.67
C ALA A 86 -6.21 27.17 -16.39
N VAL A 87 -5.36 26.39 -15.73
CA VAL A 87 -4.58 26.84 -14.57
C VAL A 87 -3.71 28.05 -14.91
N ARG A 88 -3.09 28.07 -16.09
CA ARG A 88 -2.25 29.19 -16.54
C ARG A 88 -3.04 30.45 -16.85
N LEU A 89 -4.30 30.32 -17.24
CA LEU A 89 -5.19 31.45 -17.51
C LEU A 89 -5.79 32.02 -16.22
N LEU A 90 -6.11 31.17 -15.25
CA LEU A 90 -6.80 31.57 -14.02
C LEU A 90 -5.87 32.04 -12.90
N LEU A 91 -4.64 31.50 -12.82
CA LEU A 91 -3.69 31.84 -11.76
C LEU A 91 -2.60 32.81 -12.25
N PRO A 92 -2.26 33.85 -11.46
CA PRO A 92 -1.22 34.80 -11.85
C PRO A 92 0.20 34.30 -11.54
N GLY A 93 1.16 34.70 -12.39
CA GLY A 93 2.60 34.67 -12.10
C GLY A 93 3.14 33.34 -11.55
N GLU A 94 3.79 33.40 -10.39
CA GLU A 94 4.44 32.25 -9.75
C GLU A 94 3.45 31.19 -9.27
N LEU A 95 2.22 31.56 -8.91
CA LEU A 95 1.20 30.60 -8.48
C LEU A 95 0.85 29.61 -9.59
N SER A 96 0.73 30.11 -10.82
CA SER A 96 0.50 29.26 -12.00
C SER A 96 1.64 28.28 -12.24
N LYS A 97 2.90 28.74 -12.14
CA LYS A 97 4.08 27.89 -12.32
C LYS A 97 4.12 26.75 -11.30
N HIS A 98 3.90 27.07 -10.01
CA HIS A 98 3.88 26.08 -8.94
C HIS A 98 2.69 25.12 -9.09
N ALA A 99 1.48 25.62 -9.36
CA ALA A 99 0.30 24.77 -9.54
C ALA A 99 0.48 23.78 -10.69
N VAL A 100 1.05 24.23 -11.82
CA VAL A 100 1.38 23.36 -12.96
C VAL A 100 2.45 22.34 -12.57
N SER A 101 3.49 22.74 -11.85
CA SER A 101 4.55 21.83 -11.41
C SER A 101 4.03 20.74 -10.45
N GLU A 102 3.20 21.11 -9.48
CA GLU A 102 2.58 20.15 -8.56
C GLU A 102 1.60 19.23 -9.29
N GLY A 103 0.85 19.77 -10.26
CA GLY A 103 -0.04 18.98 -11.11
C GLY A 103 0.69 17.92 -11.94
N THR A 104 1.80 18.28 -12.59
CA THR A 104 2.60 17.32 -13.38
C THR A 104 3.24 16.26 -12.50
N LYS A 105 3.79 16.63 -11.33
CA LYS A 105 4.31 15.67 -10.33
C LYS A 105 3.24 14.67 -9.90
N ALA A 106 2.01 15.13 -9.63
CA ALA A 106 0.90 14.27 -9.24
C ALA A 106 0.55 13.26 -10.35
N ILE A 107 0.48 13.70 -11.61
CA ILE A 107 0.23 12.83 -12.77
C ILE A 107 1.34 11.78 -12.89
N SER A 108 2.61 12.18 -12.83
CA SER A 108 3.74 11.25 -12.90
C SER A 108 3.72 10.22 -11.76
N LYS A 109 3.44 10.65 -10.53
CA LYS A 109 3.33 9.74 -9.38
C LYS A 109 2.19 8.74 -9.56
N TYR A 110 1.05 9.19 -10.09
CA TYR A 110 -0.10 8.32 -10.36
C TYR A 110 0.21 7.29 -11.46
N MET A 111 0.86 7.71 -12.55
CA MET A 111 1.31 6.82 -13.62
C MET A 111 2.31 5.77 -13.10
N ASN A 112 3.32 6.21 -12.35
CA ASN A 112 4.35 5.31 -11.78
C ASN A 112 3.79 4.37 -10.70
N GLY A 113 2.79 4.81 -9.93
CA GLY A 113 2.11 4.01 -8.90
C GLY A 113 1.36 2.80 -9.47
N LYS A 114 0.86 2.89 -10.71
CA LYS A 114 0.25 1.74 -11.41
C LYS A 114 1.28 0.71 -11.89
N VAL A 115 2.57 1.06 -11.93
CA VAL A 115 3.65 0.22 -12.49
C VAL A 115 4.61 -0.30 -11.40
N LYS A 116 4.15 -0.47 -10.15
CA LYS A 116 4.86 -1.37 -9.22
C LYS A 116 4.42 -2.81 -9.48
N ARG A 117 4.89 -3.41 -10.57
CA ARG A 117 5.02 -4.87 -10.58
C ARG A 117 5.93 -5.21 -9.41
N LEU A 118 5.48 -6.04 -8.46
CA LEU A 118 6.41 -6.65 -7.52
C LEU A 118 7.53 -7.24 -8.37
N HIS A 119 8.78 -6.83 -8.12
CA HIS A 119 9.92 -7.43 -8.77
C HIS A 119 9.98 -8.90 -8.33
N ARG A 120 9.34 -9.77 -9.12
CA ARG A 120 9.28 -11.20 -8.87
C ARG A 120 10.59 -11.78 -9.37
N TYR A 121 11.44 -12.13 -8.42
CA TYR A 121 12.68 -12.83 -8.72
C TYR A 121 12.36 -14.14 -9.45
N ARG A 122 13.13 -14.47 -10.49
CA ARG A 122 13.02 -15.75 -11.18
C ARG A 122 13.29 -16.88 -10.19
N ALA A 123 12.67 -18.05 -10.40
CA ALA A 123 12.80 -19.20 -9.51
C ALA A 123 14.27 -19.54 -9.19
N GLY A 124 15.17 -19.46 -10.19
CA GLY A 124 16.62 -19.64 -9.99
C GLY A 124 17.25 -18.61 -9.04
N THR A 125 16.84 -17.34 -9.08
CA THR A 125 17.34 -16.31 -8.15
C THR A 125 16.85 -16.52 -6.72
N VAL A 126 15.62 -17.02 -6.55
CA VAL A 126 15.08 -17.39 -5.23
C VAL A 126 15.81 -18.60 -4.68
N ALA A 127 15.98 -19.64 -5.50
CA ALA A 127 16.73 -20.85 -5.14
C ALA A 127 18.17 -20.52 -4.73
N LEU A 128 18.88 -19.68 -5.49
CA LEU A 128 20.23 -19.24 -5.14
C LEU A 128 20.28 -18.45 -3.82
N ARG A 129 19.26 -17.64 -3.54
CA ARG A 129 19.17 -16.88 -2.28
C ARG A 129 18.93 -17.79 -1.09
N GLU A 130 18.09 -18.80 -1.25
CA GLU A 130 17.83 -19.83 -0.24
C GLU A 130 19.08 -20.70 -0.01
N ILE A 131 19.74 -21.18 -1.07
CA ILE A 131 21.01 -21.93 -0.97
C ILE A 131 22.05 -21.13 -0.18
N ARG A 132 22.24 -19.84 -0.52
CA ARG A 132 23.18 -18.97 0.21
C ARG A 132 22.78 -18.78 1.66
N ARG A 133 21.48 -18.71 1.97
CA ARG A 133 21.00 -18.64 3.36
C ARG A 133 21.30 -19.94 4.10
N TYR A 134 21.01 -21.09 3.50
CA TYR A 134 21.27 -22.41 4.08
C TYR A 134 22.76 -22.64 4.30
N GLN A 135 23.62 -22.31 3.33
CA GLN A 135 25.07 -22.41 3.47
C GLN A 135 25.66 -21.52 4.57
N LYS A 136 25.00 -20.39 4.88
CA LYS A 136 25.43 -19.45 5.93
C LYS A 136 24.83 -19.76 7.31
N SER A 137 23.92 -20.72 7.38
CA SER A 137 23.23 -21.15 8.60
C SER A 137 23.56 -22.62 8.90
N THR A 138 23.27 -23.10 10.10
CA THR A 138 23.40 -24.53 10.44
C THR A 138 22.05 -25.26 10.39
N GLU A 139 21.02 -24.67 9.79
CA GLU A 139 19.74 -25.33 9.56
C GLU A 139 19.91 -26.35 8.44
N LEU A 140 19.97 -27.61 8.83
CA LEU A 140 20.15 -28.74 7.92
C LEU A 140 18.85 -28.98 7.14
N LEU A 141 18.97 -29.16 5.81
CA LEU A 141 17.85 -29.53 4.93
C LEU A 141 17.20 -30.88 5.28
N ILE A 142 17.94 -31.72 6.02
CA ILE A 142 17.47 -32.97 6.59
C ILE A 142 17.59 -32.89 8.11
N SER A 143 16.74 -33.63 8.83
CA SER A 143 16.81 -33.65 10.30
C SER A 143 18.25 -33.93 10.76
N LYS A 144 18.71 -33.17 11.75
CA LYS A 144 20.09 -33.21 12.26
C LYS A 144 20.52 -34.62 12.64
N GLN A 145 19.58 -35.44 13.11
CA GLN A 145 19.85 -36.76 13.66
C GLN A 145 20.22 -37.83 12.60
N PRO A 146 19.48 -38.00 11.48
CA PRO A 146 19.90 -38.85 10.36
C PRO A 146 21.27 -38.49 9.79
N PHE A 147 21.54 -37.20 9.57
CA PHE A 147 22.83 -36.75 9.02
C PHE A 147 23.98 -37.04 9.98
N GLN A 148 23.80 -36.74 11.27
CA GLN A 148 24.78 -37.04 12.30
C GLN A 148 25.04 -38.54 12.43
N ARG A 149 24.03 -39.41 12.26
CA ARG A 149 24.20 -40.86 12.24
C ARG A 149 25.04 -41.32 11.06
N LEU A 150 24.72 -40.84 9.84
CA LEU A 150 25.48 -41.15 8.63
C LEU A 150 26.95 -40.73 8.75
N VAL A 151 27.22 -39.50 9.21
CA VAL A 151 28.59 -39.01 9.40
C VAL A 151 29.35 -39.86 10.43
N ARG A 152 28.69 -40.28 11.51
CA ARG A 152 29.29 -41.17 12.52
C ARG A 152 29.55 -42.58 11.98
N GLU A 153 28.65 -43.10 11.16
CA GLU A 153 28.79 -44.41 10.51
C GLU A 153 29.98 -44.43 9.54
N VAL A 154 30.04 -43.46 8.62
CA VAL A 154 31.17 -43.30 7.67
C VAL A 154 32.49 -43.11 8.43
N ALA A 155 32.53 -42.23 9.44
CA ALA A 155 33.73 -42.04 10.25
C ALA A 155 34.13 -43.31 11.03
N GLN A 156 33.17 -44.14 11.46
CA GLN A 156 33.45 -45.41 12.13
C GLN A 156 33.91 -46.52 11.18
N GLU A 157 33.56 -46.47 9.89
CA GLU A 157 34.13 -47.37 8.89
C GLU A 157 35.62 -47.09 8.65
N ASP A 158 36.01 -45.82 8.58
CA ASP A 158 37.41 -45.42 8.40
C ASP A 158 38.26 -45.76 9.65
N PHE A 159 37.74 -45.50 10.85
CA PHE A 159 38.44 -45.83 12.11
C PHE A 159 38.52 -47.34 12.41
N ARG A 160 37.69 -48.18 11.79
CA ARG A 160 37.76 -49.65 11.96
C ARG A 160 38.91 -50.26 11.15
N LYS A 161 39.24 -49.70 9.99
CA LYS A 161 40.35 -50.20 9.15
C LYS A 161 41.72 -50.02 9.81
N GLU A 162 41.94 -48.92 10.54
CA GLU A 162 43.22 -48.71 11.26
C GLU A 162 43.39 -49.59 12.49
N ARG A 163 42.29 -49.97 13.17
CA ARG A 163 42.34 -50.78 14.39
C ARG A 163 42.60 -52.26 14.12
N PHE A 164 42.20 -52.78 12.96
CA PHE A 164 42.47 -54.17 12.58
C PHE A 164 43.97 -54.42 12.28
N LYS A 165 44.69 -53.45 11.70
CA LYS A 165 46.15 -53.54 11.50
C LYS A 165 46.92 -53.59 12.83
N LYS A 166 46.51 -52.80 13.83
CA LYS A 166 47.22 -52.73 15.13
C LYS A 166 47.02 -53.97 16.01
N LYS A 167 45.94 -54.74 15.84
CA LYS A 167 45.66 -55.93 16.68
C LYS A 167 46.36 -57.20 16.18
N PHE A 168 46.61 -57.34 14.88
CA PHE A 168 47.33 -58.51 14.33
C PHE A 168 48.85 -58.32 14.19
N GLY A 169 49.36 -57.08 14.13
CA GLY A 169 50.81 -56.83 14.12
C GLY A 169 51.54 -57.12 15.44
N LYS A 170 50.82 -57.25 16.56
CA LYS A 170 51.39 -57.52 17.89
C LYS A 170 51.39 -59.00 18.30
N LEU A 171 50.89 -59.90 17.45
CA LEU A 171 50.78 -61.34 17.72
C LEU A 171 51.81 -62.20 16.95
N LEU A 172 52.78 -61.58 16.25
CA LEU A 172 53.87 -62.27 15.53
C LEU A 172 55.27 -61.89 16.06
N GLN A 173 55.37 -61.35 17.28
CA GLN A 173 56.65 -61.14 17.97
C GLN A 173 56.54 -61.60 19.42
N ASN A 174 56.39 -62.90 19.63
CA ASN A 174 56.88 -63.67 20.78
C ASN A 174 56.82 -65.16 20.43
#